data_AF-A0A5N1GJI3-F1
#
_entry.id   AF-A0A5N1GJI3-F1
#
_cell.length_a   1.000
_cell.length_b   1.000
_cell.length_c   1.000
_cell.angle_alpha   90.00
_cell.angle_beta   90.00
_cell.angle_gamma   90.00
#
_symmetry.space_group_name_H-M   'P 1'
#
loop_
_entity.id
_entity.type
_entity.pdbx_description
1 polymer ?
#
loop_
_entity_poly.entity_id
_entity_poly.type
_entity_poly.pdbx_seq_one_letter_code
_entity_poly.pdbx_strand_id
1 'polypeptide(L)'
;MTETIEITGDYMTLTQLLKETGIIATGGQAKWYLSEFAVYIDGEQDQRRGRKIYPGSVVEVPAEEAIFQLVSASGTALDDAHDPR
;
A
#
# COMPACT_ATOMS: atom_id res chain seq x y z
N MET A 1 -7.84 5.30 -8.16
CA MET A 1 -7.02 6.43 -7.68
C MET A 1 -5.60 5.93 -7.44
N THR A 2 -4.57 6.67 -7.86
CA THR A 2 -3.15 6.30 -7.66
C THR A 2 -2.56 7.09 -6.51
N GLU A 3 -1.96 6.40 -5.55
CA GLU A 3 -1.31 6.99 -4.38
C GLU A 3 0.13 6.47 -4.25
N THR A 4 1.03 7.34 -3.80
CA THR A 4 2.45 7.02 -3.68
C THR A 4 2.80 6.78 -2.22
N ILE A 5 3.39 5.63 -1.92
CA ILE A 5 3.78 5.23 -0.56
C ILE A 5 5.29 5.19 -0.45
N GLU A 6 5.82 6.00 0.45
CA GLU A 6 7.25 6.06 0.74
C GLU A 6 7.66 4.95 1.72
N ILE A 7 8.64 4.13 1.34
CA ILE A 7 9.24 3.12 2.20
C ILE A 7 10.58 3.62 2.72
N THR A 8 10.74 3.67 4.05
CA THR A 8 12.01 4.08 4.70
C THR A 8 13.04 2.95 4.82
N GLY A 9 12.66 1.70 4.54
CA GLY A 9 13.52 0.51 4.65
C GLY A 9 13.68 -0.25 3.33
N ASP A 10 14.34 -1.41 3.38
CA ASP A 10 14.59 -2.25 2.19
C ASP A 10 13.31 -2.77 1.52
N TYR A 11 12.27 -3.03 2.31
CA TYR A 11 10.97 -3.52 1.84
C TYR A 11 9.88 -3.17 2.84
N MET A 12 8.64 -3.13 2.35
CA MET A 12 7.42 -3.09 3.15
C MET A 12 6.66 -4.40 3.01
N THR A 13 5.80 -4.75 3.97
CA THR A 13 4.89 -5.90 3.81
C THR A 13 3.52 -5.44 3.34
N LEU A 14 2.79 -6.32 2.63
CA LEU A 14 1.43 -6.02 2.20
C LEU A 14 0.53 -5.57 3.36
N THR A 15 0.63 -6.23 4.52
CA THR A 15 -0.14 -5.84 5.71
C THR A 15 0.19 -4.42 6.18
N GLN A 16 1.45 -4.02 6.09
CA GLN A 16 1.90 -2.70 6.51
C GLN A 16 1.44 -1.62 5.53
N LEU A 17 1.50 -1.89 4.23
CA LEU A 17 0.93 -1.02 3.19
C LEU A 17 -0.57 -0.79 3.41
N LEU A 18 -1.34 -1.84 3.65
CA LEU A 18 -2.79 -1.73 3.90
C LEU A 18 -3.09 -0.92 5.18
N LYS A 19 -2.19 -0.91 6.17
CA LYS A 19 -2.33 -0.07 7.37
C LYS A 19 -1.99 1.38 7.08
N GLU A 20 -0.89 1.64 6.37
CA GLU A 20 -0.43 2.98 6.01
C GLU A 20 -1.48 3.72 5.16
N THR A 21 -2.08 2.99 4.22
CA THR A 21 -3.16 3.49 3.33
C THR A 21 -4.53 3.57 4.02
N GLY A 22 -4.63 3.15 5.28
CA GLY A 22 -5.87 3.21 6.05
C GLY A 22 -6.94 2.17 5.69
N ILE A 23 -6.67 1.27 4.73
CA ILE A 23 -7.59 0.19 4.33
C ILE A 23 -7.90 -0.73 5.52
N ILE A 24 -6.90 -1.02 6.35
CA ILE A 24 -7.08 -1.78 7.59
C ILE A 24 -6.58 -0.99 8.80
N ALA A 25 -7.30 -1.08 9.91
CA ALA A 25 -6.89 -0.45 11.16
C ALA A 25 -6.03 -1.39 12.03
N THR A 26 -6.27 -2.70 11.96
CA THR A 26 -5.62 -3.70 12.82
C THR A 26 -5.03 -4.87 12.04
N GLY A 27 -3.99 -5.50 12.59
CA GLY A 27 -3.40 -6.71 12.00
C GLY A 27 -4.37 -7.91 11.95
N GLY A 28 -5.41 -7.91 12.80
CA GLY A 28 -6.48 -8.90 12.76
C GLY A 28 -7.38 -8.77 11.51
N GLN A 29 -7.65 -7.54 11.06
CA GLN A 29 -8.43 -7.28 9.85
C GLN A 29 -7.70 -7.72 8.58
N ALA A 30 -6.37 -7.67 8.55
CA ALA A 30 -5.57 -8.12 7.41
C ALA A 30 -5.91 -9.55 6.97
N LYS A 31 -6.23 -10.44 7.93
CA LYS A 31 -6.62 -11.82 7.62
C LYS A 31 -7.90 -11.88 6.80
N TRP A 32 -8.92 -11.15 7.23
CA TRP A 32 -10.23 -11.16 6.60
C TRP A 32 -10.17 -10.44 5.27
N TYR A 33 -9.52 -9.28 5.24
CA TYR A 33 -9.37 -8.47 4.04
C TYR A 33 -8.68 -9.25 2.93
N LEU A 34 -7.51 -9.85 3.19
CA LEU A 34 -6.78 -10.65 2.20
C LEU A 34 -7.41 -12.01 1.89
N SER A 35 -8.51 -12.38 2.56
CA SER A 35 -9.28 -13.57 2.22
C SER A 35 -10.47 -13.25 1.34
N GLU A 36 -10.96 -12.01 1.40
CA GLU A 36 -12.14 -11.52 0.68
C GLU A 36 -11.73 -10.75 -0.58
N PHE A 37 -10.65 -9.97 -0.49
CA PHE A 37 -10.19 -9.06 -1.52
C PHE A 37 -8.85 -9.50 -2.11
N ALA A 38 -8.85 -9.65 -3.43
CA ALA A 38 -7.64 -9.90 -4.19
C ALA A 38 -6.80 -8.63 -4.29
N VAL A 39 -5.50 -8.76 -4.01
CA VAL A 39 -4.50 -7.72 -4.22
C VAL A 39 -3.53 -8.21 -5.28
N TYR A 40 -3.10 -7.31 -6.16
CA TYR A 40 -2.13 -7.60 -7.21
C TYR A 40 -0.87 -6.78 -6.93
N ILE A 41 0.29 -7.40 -7.08
CA ILE A 41 1.59 -6.77 -6.89
C ILE A 41 2.35 -6.99 -8.18
N ASP A 42 2.66 -5.91 -8.90
CA ASP A 42 3.31 -5.95 -10.21
C ASP A 42 2.56 -6.84 -11.22
N GLY A 43 1.22 -6.80 -11.15
CA GLY A 43 0.33 -7.64 -11.97
C GLY A 43 0.16 -9.10 -11.48
N GLU A 44 0.87 -9.53 -10.44
CA GLU A 44 0.71 -10.87 -9.85
C GLU A 44 -0.24 -10.84 -8.65
N GLN A 45 -1.30 -11.64 -8.68
CA GLN A 45 -2.23 -11.73 -7.55
C GLN A 45 -1.53 -12.35 -6.33
N ASP A 46 -1.34 -11.58 -5.26
CA ASP A 46 -0.72 -12.04 -4.02
C ASP A 46 -1.50 -11.52 -2.79
N GLN A 47 -1.98 -12.46 -1.99
CA GLN A 47 -2.78 -12.21 -0.77
C GLN A 47 -2.03 -12.65 0.50
N ARG A 48 -0.71 -12.87 0.41
CA ARG A 48 0.10 -13.28 1.57
C ARG A 48 0.40 -12.06 2.42
N ARG A 49 -0.06 -12.08 3.68
CA ARG A 49 0.22 -11.04 4.70
C ARG A 49 1.68 -10.63 4.81
N GLY A 50 2.59 -11.59 4.60
CA GLY A 50 4.04 -11.41 4.68
C GLY A 50 4.72 -11.23 3.31
N ARG A 51 3.97 -10.96 2.24
CA ARG A 51 4.58 -10.65 0.95
C ARG A 51 5.38 -9.36 1.09
N LYS A 52 6.67 -9.44 0.73
CA LYS A 52 7.58 -8.32 0.71
C LYS A 52 7.39 -7.56 -0.58
N ILE A 53 7.25 -6.25 -0.45
CA ILE A 53 7.03 -5.31 -1.53
C ILE A 53 8.21 -4.34 -1.48
N TYR A 54 8.91 -4.25 -2.59
CA TYR A 54 10.11 -3.45 -2.70
C TYR A 54 9.76 -2.09 -3.31
N PRO A 55 10.54 -1.03 -3.01
CA PRO A 55 10.34 0.25 -3.68
C PRO A 55 10.49 0.09 -5.19
N GLY A 56 9.62 0.75 -5.95
CA GLY A 56 9.44 0.57 -7.39
C GLY A 56 8.31 -0.40 -7.76
N SER A 57 7.78 -1.17 -6.81
CA SER A 57 6.65 -2.08 -7.06
C SER A 57 5.31 -1.32 -7.05
N VAL A 58 4.36 -1.82 -7.84
CA VAL A 58 2.98 -1.30 -7.88
C VAL A 58 2.05 -2.31 -7.24
N VAL A 59 1.14 -1.84 -6.38
CA VAL A 59 0.15 -2.66 -5.69
C VAL A 59 -1.23 -2.20 -6.06
N GLU A 60 -2.01 -3.07 -6.67
CA GLU A 60 -3.38 -2.77 -7.09
C GLU A 60 -4.36 -3.46 -6.16
N VAL A 61 -5.26 -2.65 -5.60
CA VAL A 61 -6.34 -3.09 -4.73
C VAL A 61 -7.66 -2.78 -5.43
N PRO A 62 -8.14 -3.68 -6.31
CA PRO A 62 -9.38 -3.47 -7.06
C PRO A 62 -10.62 -3.31 -6.17
N ALA A 63 -10.57 -3.83 -4.93
CA ALA A 63 -11.63 -3.66 -3.94
C ALA A 63 -11.88 -2.19 -3.56
N GLU A 64 -10.82 -1.40 -3.48
CA GLU A 64 -10.86 0.03 -3.15
C GLU A 64 -10.71 0.91 -4.40
N GLU A 65 -10.65 0.29 -5.58
CA GLU A 65 -10.32 0.96 -6.85
C GLU A 65 -9.05 1.83 -6.74
N ALA A 66 -8.09 1.35 -5.94
CA ALA A 66 -6.88 2.07 -5.54
C ALA A 66 -5.61 1.35 -6.04
N ILE A 67 -4.61 2.15 -6.41
CA ILE A 67 -3.31 1.67 -6.88
C ILE A 67 -2.25 2.40 -6.06
N PHE A 68 -1.38 1.64 -5.40
CA PHE A 68 -0.31 2.15 -4.56
C PHE A 68 1.03 1.92 -5.24
N GLN A 69 1.76 3.00 -5.50
CA GLN A 69 3.11 2.93 -6.03
C GLN A 69 4.10 3.09 -4.88
N LEU A 70 4.86 2.04 -4.60
CA LEU A 70 5.86 2.12 -3.54
C LEU A 70 7.10 2.80 -4.09
N VAL A 71 7.64 3.77 -3.37
CA VAL A 71 8.89 4.47 -3.70
C VAL A 71 9.81 4.46 -2.50
N SER A 72 11.12 4.49 -2.70
CA SER A 72 12.03 4.69 -1.58
C SER A 72 11.79 6.09 -1.02
N ALA A 73 11.74 6.23 0.31
CA ALA A 73 11.68 7.52 0.99
C ALA A 73 12.98 8.29 0.71
N SER A 74 13.03 8.94 -0.45
CA SER A 74 14.16 9.67 -0.99
C SER A 74 13.69 11.09 -1.23
N GLY A 75 13.21 11.73 -0.16
CA GLY A 75 12.97 13.16 -0.05
C GLY A 75 12.33 13.80 -1.28
N THR A 76 11.05 13.56 -1.52
CA THR A 76 10.21 14.48 -2.30
C THR A 76 8.97 14.80 -1.49
N ALA A 77 9.15 15.67 -0.50
CA ALA A 77 8.06 16.41 0.13
C ALA A 77 7.73 17.61 -0.76
N LEU A 78 6.89 17.42 -1.78
CA LEU A 78 6.35 18.50 -2.57
C LEU A 78 4.87 18.17 -2.87
N ASP A 79 4.00 19.07 -2.40
CA ASP A 79 2.55 19.21 -2.67
C ASP A 79 1.63 18.26 -1.86
N ASP A 80 0.59 18.68 -1.13
CA ASP A 80 -0.29 19.82 -1.33
C ASP A 80 -1.01 20.24 -0.03
N ALA A 81 -1.32 21.53 0.06
CA ALA A 81 -1.93 22.21 1.20
C ALA A 81 -3.39 21.79 1.46
N HIS A 82 -3.72 21.29 2.65
CA HIS A 82 -5.12 21.27 3.10
C HIS A 82 -5.47 22.56 3.85
N ASP A 83 -5.96 23.52 3.06
CA ASP A 83 -6.94 24.59 3.35
C ASP A 83 -6.86 25.29 4.73
N PRO A 84 -6.39 26.56 4.80
CA PRO A 84 -6.66 27.43 5.93
C PRO A 84 -8.02 28.11 5.73
N ARG A 85 -9.04 27.67 6.47
CA ARG A 85 -10.24 28.47 6.76
C ARG A 85 -10.56 28.46 8.24
#